data_AF-A0A4R6KF60-F1
#
_entry.id   AF-A0A4R6KF60-F1
#
_cell.length_a   1.000
_cell.length_b   1.000
_cell.length_c   1.000
_cell.angle_alpha   90.00
_cell.angle_beta   90.00
_cell.angle_gamma   90.00
#
_symmetry.space_group_name_H-M   'P 1'
#
loop_
_entity.id
_entity.type
_entity.pdbx_description
1 polymer ?
#
loop_
_entity_poly.entity_id
_entity_poly.type
_entity_poly.pdbx_seq_one_letter_code
_entity_poly.pdbx_strand_id
1 'polypeptide(L)'
;MSRNSVDILRISLGLVFLAFGVLKFFPGASPAEELVMRTIDRLTFGIISGQPAVLLTAVMECFIGITLVSGKLLRTGLLVLGMSLVGIMSPLVLFFGDLFPGTPTLEAQYVFKDIVLAAAGLVIAAKALAAAPLKGLRV
;
A
#
# COMPACT_ATOMS: atom_id res chain seq x y z
N MET A 1 10.67 -18.82 17.68
CA MET A 1 10.77 -17.65 16.77
C MET A 1 9.48 -17.38 15.99
N SER A 2 8.71 -18.40 15.56
CA SER A 2 7.50 -18.24 14.70
C SER A 2 6.37 -17.37 15.27
N ARG A 3 6.17 -17.33 16.59
CA ARG A 3 5.00 -16.64 17.19
C ARG A 3 5.03 -15.12 17.00
N ASN A 4 6.22 -14.52 16.98
CA ASN A 4 6.39 -13.07 16.90
C ASN A 4 6.74 -12.58 15.48
N SER A 5 7.19 -13.47 14.58
CA SER A 5 7.62 -13.10 13.23
C SER A 5 6.54 -12.36 12.44
N VAL A 6 5.29 -12.83 12.50
CA VAL A 6 4.18 -12.19 11.76
C VAL A 6 3.77 -10.87 12.40
N ASP A 7 3.89 -10.73 13.73
CA ASP A 7 3.56 -9.47 14.40
C ASP A 7 4.62 -8.39 14.14
N ILE A 8 5.91 -8.79 14.10
CA ILE A 8 7.00 -7.92 13.66
C ILE A 8 6.81 -7.52 12.20
N LEU A 9 6.45 -8.46 11.32
CA LEU A 9 6.17 -8.16 9.91
C LEU A 9 5.02 -7.17 9.75
N ARG A 10 3.91 -7.36 10.51
CA ARG A 10 2.75 -6.47 10.53
C ARG A 10 3.14 -5.05 10.96
N ILE A 11 3.85 -4.92 12.07
CA ILE A 11 4.26 -3.60 12.59
C ILE A 11 5.22 -2.94 11.62
N SER A 12 6.20 -3.67 11.08
CA SER A 12 7.18 -3.14 10.12
C SER A 12 6.50 -2.65 8.85
N LEU A 13 5.59 -3.45 8.28
CA LEU A 13 4.79 -3.05 7.12
C LEU A 13 3.97 -1.79 7.42
N GLY A 14 3.31 -1.75 8.59
CA GLY A 14 2.53 -0.59 9.00
C GLY A 14 3.37 0.69 9.17
N LEU A 15 4.57 0.57 9.74
CA LEU A 15 5.50 1.70 9.89
C LEU A 15 6.00 2.22 8.54
N VAL A 16 6.28 1.33 7.57
CA VAL A 16 6.67 1.73 6.21
C VAL A 16 5.55 2.52 5.53
N PHE A 17 4.31 2.03 5.60
CA PHE A 17 3.14 2.74 5.06
C PHE A 17 2.89 4.08 5.76
N LEU A 18 3.04 4.15 7.09
CA LEU A 18 2.94 5.41 7.82
C LEU A 18 4.01 6.41 7.40
N ALA A 19 5.28 5.98 7.33
CA ALA A 19 6.38 6.86 6.97
C ALA A 19 6.18 7.44 5.56
N PHE A 20 5.85 6.62 4.57
CA PHE A 20 5.61 7.09 3.20
C PHE A 20 4.33 7.91 3.06
N GLY A 21 3.26 7.55 3.77
CA GLY A 21 2.01 8.32 3.79
C GLY A 21 2.19 9.70 4.40
N VAL A 22 2.94 9.81 5.51
CA VAL A 22 3.20 11.10 6.17
C VAL A 22 4.02 12.03 5.28
N LEU A 23 5.01 11.51 4.56
CA LEU A 23 5.83 12.31 3.65
C LEU A 23 5.01 12.97 2.54
N LYS A 24 3.93 12.32 2.08
CA LYS A 24 3.07 12.85 1.00
C LYS A 24 2.20 14.05 1.39
N PHE A 25 2.14 14.42 2.67
CA PHE A 25 1.51 15.69 3.08
C PHE A 25 2.40 16.90 2.79
N PHE A 26 3.70 16.70 2.54
CA PHE A 26 4.66 17.75 2.28
C PHE A 26 5.00 17.77 0.78
N PRO A 27 4.64 18.83 0.03
CA PRO A 27 4.92 18.92 -1.41
C PRO A 27 6.41 18.73 -1.73
N GLY A 28 6.71 17.88 -2.70
CA GLY A 28 8.08 17.60 -3.16
C GLY A 28 8.89 16.69 -2.24
N ALA A 29 8.34 16.22 -1.12
CA ALA A 29 9.06 15.34 -0.20
C ALA A 29 9.02 13.85 -0.61
N SER A 30 8.06 13.46 -1.45
CA SER A 30 7.89 12.09 -1.92
C SER A 30 8.49 11.91 -3.32
N PRO A 31 9.49 11.03 -3.52
CA PRO A 31 10.04 10.74 -4.85
C PRO A 31 9.01 10.17 -5.84
N ALA A 32 7.93 9.56 -5.32
CA ALA A 32 6.87 8.96 -6.11
C ALA A 32 5.69 9.93 -6.38
N GLU A 33 5.81 11.21 -6.04
CA GLU A 33 4.71 12.17 -6.14
C GLU A 33 4.17 12.30 -7.58
N GLU A 34 5.05 12.53 -8.55
CA GLU A 34 4.66 12.66 -9.96
C GLU A 34 4.04 11.36 -10.50
N LEU A 35 4.65 10.21 -10.18
CA LEU A 35 4.10 8.91 -10.54
C LEU A 35 2.69 8.70 -9.97
N VAL A 36 2.46 9.05 -8.69
CA VAL A 36 1.15 8.94 -8.05
C VAL A 36 0.13 9.83 -8.75
N MET A 37 0.47 11.09 -9.04
CA MET A 37 -0.42 12.02 -9.74
C MET A 37 -0.86 11.45 -11.08
N ARG A 38 0.09 11.01 -11.91
CA ARG A 38 -0.18 10.42 -13.24
C ARG A 38 -1.03 9.15 -13.13
N THR A 39 -0.75 8.32 -12.13
CA THR A 39 -1.42 7.03 -11.94
C THR A 39 -2.88 7.21 -11.55
N ILE A 40 -3.15 8.02 -10.53
CA ILE A 40 -4.52 8.27 -10.07
C ILE A 40 -5.32 9.03 -11.13
N ASP A 41 -4.71 9.98 -11.84
CA ASP A 41 -5.34 10.66 -12.97
C ASP A 41 -5.82 9.65 -14.01
N ARG A 42 -4.96 8.71 -14.43
CA ARG A 42 -5.35 7.66 -15.38
C ARG A 42 -6.40 6.69 -14.83
N LEU A 43 -6.26 6.23 -13.59
CA LEU A 43 -7.20 5.30 -12.97
C LEU A 43 -8.58 5.92 -12.72
N THR A 44 -8.64 7.24 -12.55
CA THR A 44 -9.89 7.98 -12.29
C THR A 44 -10.43 8.68 -13.54
N PHE A 45 -9.85 8.40 -14.73
CA PHE A 45 -10.21 9.05 -15.99
C PHE A 45 -10.18 10.59 -15.92
N GLY A 46 -9.22 11.14 -15.18
CA GLY A 46 -9.01 12.58 -15.00
C GLY A 46 -9.91 13.25 -13.97
N ILE A 47 -10.75 12.50 -13.23
CA ILE A 47 -11.62 13.06 -12.19
C ILE A 47 -10.80 13.54 -10.98
N ILE A 48 -9.76 12.79 -10.61
CA ILE A 48 -8.86 13.13 -9.50
C ILE A 48 -7.45 13.25 -10.06
N SER A 49 -6.88 14.46 -10.03
CA SER A 49 -5.56 14.75 -10.58
C SER A 49 -4.76 15.68 -9.67
N GLY A 50 -3.45 15.78 -9.91
CA GLY A 50 -2.56 16.69 -9.17
C GLY A 50 -2.50 16.41 -7.66
N GLN A 51 -2.47 17.47 -6.85
CA GLN A 51 -2.31 17.36 -5.39
C GLN A 51 -3.42 16.54 -4.68
N PRO A 52 -4.71 16.64 -5.05
CA PRO A 52 -5.76 15.76 -4.51
C PRO A 52 -5.46 14.26 -4.64
N ALA A 53 -4.84 13.82 -5.75
CA ALA A 53 -4.44 12.43 -5.93
C ALA A 53 -3.39 12.00 -4.89
N VAL A 54 -2.38 12.84 -4.69
CA VAL A 54 -1.31 12.60 -3.71
C VAL A 54 -1.90 12.56 -2.31
N LEU A 55 -2.74 13.53 -1.96
CA LEU A 55 -3.38 13.61 -0.64
C LEU A 55 -4.29 12.41 -0.35
N LEU A 56 -5.05 11.96 -1.35
CA LEU A 56 -5.87 10.75 -1.25
C LEU A 56 -5.00 9.54 -0.90
N THR A 57 -3.89 9.34 -1.62
CA THR A 57 -2.96 8.23 -1.30
C THR A 57 -2.30 8.39 0.07
N ALA A 58 -1.93 9.61 0.47
CA ALA A 58 -1.35 9.91 1.78
C ALA A 58 -2.28 9.47 2.93
N VAL A 59 -3.57 9.82 2.82
CA VAL A 59 -4.60 9.45 3.81
C VAL A 59 -4.77 7.93 3.86
N MET A 60 -4.84 7.28 2.70
CA MET A 60 -5.01 5.82 2.63
C MET A 60 -3.82 5.08 3.23
N GLU A 61 -2.59 5.52 2.92
CA GLU A 61 -1.37 4.91 3.46
C GLU A 61 -1.23 5.12 4.97
N CYS A 62 -1.57 6.32 5.46
CA CYS A 62 -1.61 6.57 6.90
C CYS A 62 -2.66 5.69 7.59
N PHE A 63 -3.85 5.54 7.01
CA PHE A 63 -4.89 4.68 7.55
C PHE A 63 -4.44 3.20 7.61
N ILE A 64 -3.85 2.70 6.52
CA ILE A 64 -3.26 1.35 6.47
C ILE A 64 -2.22 1.20 7.57
N GLY A 65 -1.26 2.12 7.66
CA GLY A 65 -0.18 1.98 8.60
C GLY A 65 -0.62 2.08 10.07
N ILE A 66 -1.58 2.97 10.40
CA ILE A 66 -2.17 3.04 11.74
C ILE A 66 -2.89 1.74 12.12
N THR A 67 -3.70 1.19 11.22
CA THR A 67 -4.45 -0.05 11.47
C THR A 67 -3.51 -1.25 11.58
N LEU A 68 -2.48 -1.33 10.74
CA LEU A 68 -1.44 -2.34 10.81
C LEU A 68 -0.59 -2.23 12.08
N VAL A 69 -0.16 -1.04 12.52
CA VAL A 69 0.66 -0.90 13.73
C VAL A 69 -0.19 -1.18 14.98
N SER A 70 -1.35 -0.53 15.11
CA SER A 70 -2.20 -0.66 16.30
C SER A 70 -2.89 -2.03 16.41
N GLY A 71 -3.08 -2.73 15.29
CA GLY A 71 -3.86 -3.97 15.21
C GLY A 71 -5.37 -3.75 15.32
N LYS A 72 -5.83 -2.50 15.46
CA LYS A 72 -7.24 -2.12 15.46
C LYS A 72 -7.73 -2.02 14.01
N LEU A 73 -8.97 -2.46 13.77
CA LEU A 73 -9.57 -2.49 12.43
C LEU A 73 -8.70 -3.25 11.39
N LEU A 74 -7.91 -4.24 11.84
CA LEU A 74 -6.90 -4.90 11.01
C LEU A 74 -7.47 -5.46 9.70
N ARG A 75 -8.68 -6.05 9.72
CA ARG A 75 -9.31 -6.57 8.51
C ARG A 75 -9.62 -5.46 7.50
N THR A 76 -10.17 -4.35 7.96
CA THR A 76 -10.43 -3.18 7.12
C THR A 76 -9.13 -2.60 6.59
N GLY A 77 -8.10 -2.46 7.44
CA GLY A 77 -6.77 -2.03 7.04
C GLY A 77 -6.15 -2.89 5.94
N LEU A 78 -6.28 -4.22 6.05
CA LEU A 78 -5.80 -5.18 5.05
C LEU A 78 -6.60 -5.12 3.73
N LEU A 79 -7.91 -4.91 3.79
CA LEU A 79 -8.72 -4.67 2.59
C LEU A 79 -8.28 -3.40 1.87
N VAL A 80 -8.08 -2.32 2.62
CA VAL A 80 -7.60 -1.05 2.08
C VAL A 80 -6.18 -1.17 1.53
N LEU A 81 -5.30 -1.92 2.20
CA LEU A 81 -3.97 -2.26 1.70
C LEU A 81 -4.05 -3.00 0.35
N GLY A 82 -4.90 -4.02 0.25
CA GLY A 82 -5.08 -4.78 -0.99
C GLY A 82 -5.52 -3.90 -2.15
N MET A 83 -6.53 -3.04 -1.94
CA MET A 83 -6.98 -2.07 -2.95
C MET A 83 -5.88 -1.08 -3.32
N SER A 84 -5.15 -0.57 -2.32
CA SER A 84 -4.06 0.40 -2.53
C SER A 84 -2.91 -0.22 -3.31
N LEU A 85 -2.54 -1.48 -3.05
CA LEU A 85 -1.50 -2.19 -3.78
C LEU A 85 -1.84 -2.37 -5.26
N VAL A 86 -3.12 -2.57 -5.62
CA VAL A 86 -3.53 -2.57 -7.03
C VAL A 86 -3.23 -1.22 -7.68
N GLY A 87 -3.56 -0.11 -6.99
CA GLY A 87 -3.23 1.24 -7.45
C GLY A 87 -1.73 1.47 -7.56
N ILE A 88 -0.96 1.14 -6.52
CA ILE A 88 0.50 1.34 -6.47
C ILE A 88 1.20 0.51 -7.56
N MET A 89 0.72 -0.71 -7.87
CA MET A 89 1.32 -1.59 -8.89
C MET A 89 0.87 -1.30 -10.33
N SER A 90 -0.26 -0.59 -10.51
CA SER A 90 -0.78 -0.27 -11.84
C SER A 90 0.19 0.47 -12.78
N PRO A 91 1.16 1.30 -12.34
CA PRO A 91 2.14 1.92 -13.23
C PRO A 91 2.98 0.91 -14.01
N LEU A 92 3.22 -0.28 -13.45
CA LEU A 92 3.94 -1.35 -14.15
C LEU A 92 3.22 -1.82 -15.41
N VAL A 93 1.92 -1.57 -15.53
CA VAL A 93 1.13 -1.88 -16.73
C VAL A 93 0.85 -0.61 -17.52
N LEU A 94 0.44 0.47 -16.85
CA LEU A 94 0.00 1.71 -17.48
C LEU A 94 1.15 2.51 -18.12
N PHE A 95 2.34 2.49 -17.51
CA PHE A 95 3.48 3.31 -17.88
C PHE A 95 4.76 2.49 -18.04
N PHE A 96 4.64 1.22 -18.46
CA PHE A 96 5.79 0.30 -18.56
C PHE A 96 6.94 0.88 -19.40
N GLY A 97 6.64 1.52 -20.53
CA GLY A 97 7.65 2.15 -21.39
C GLY A 97 8.44 3.27 -20.71
N ASP A 98 7.79 4.03 -19.82
CA ASP A 98 8.42 5.13 -19.09
C ASP A 98 9.26 4.62 -17.91
N LEU A 99 8.81 3.53 -17.28
CA LEU A 99 9.50 2.88 -16.17
C LEU A 99 10.71 2.05 -16.63
N PHE A 100 10.66 1.52 -17.85
CA PHE A 100 11.70 0.65 -18.41
C PHE A 100 12.15 1.08 -19.82
N PRO A 101 12.73 2.29 -20.00
CA PRO A 101 13.23 2.76 -21.30
C PRO A 101 14.54 2.07 -21.75
N GLY A 102 14.95 1.00 -21.07
CA GLY A 102 16.18 0.23 -21.27
C GLY A 102 16.69 -0.33 -19.95
N THR A 103 16.95 0.55 -18.98
CA THR A 103 17.24 0.21 -17.57
C THR A 103 16.13 0.73 -16.65
N PRO A 104 15.85 0.05 -15.52
CA PRO A 104 14.76 0.46 -14.63
C PRO A 104 15.04 1.83 -13.99
N THR A 105 14.08 2.74 -14.10
CA THR A 105 14.13 4.04 -13.42
C THR A 105 14.04 3.88 -11.90
N LEU A 106 14.33 4.94 -11.14
CA LEU A 106 14.15 4.92 -9.68
C LEU A 106 12.70 4.66 -9.29
N GLU A 107 11.75 5.22 -10.04
CA GLU A 107 10.31 4.95 -9.90
C GLU A 107 9.99 3.48 -10.14
N ALA A 108 10.57 2.87 -11.19
CA ALA A 108 10.38 1.47 -11.48
C ALA A 108 10.88 0.58 -10.34
N GLN A 109 12.06 0.88 -9.79
CA GLN A 109 12.62 0.17 -8.65
C GLN A 109 11.76 0.36 -7.39
N TYR A 110 11.23 1.58 -7.19
CA TYR A 110 10.38 1.91 -6.07
C TYR A 110 9.07 1.12 -6.08
N VAL A 111 8.41 1.01 -7.24
CA VAL A 111 7.20 0.21 -7.40
C VAL A 111 7.53 -1.28 -7.36
N PHE A 112 8.61 -1.72 -7.99
CA PHE A 112 8.94 -3.15 -8.08
C PHE A 112 9.20 -3.79 -6.71
N LYS A 113 9.82 -3.07 -5.76
CA LYS A 113 10.04 -3.60 -4.40
C LYS A 113 8.73 -3.84 -3.63
N ASP A 114 7.63 -3.18 -3.99
CA ASP A 114 6.38 -3.28 -3.24
C ASP A 114 5.68 -4.63 -3.47
N ILE A 115 6.15 -5.46 -4.41
CA ILE A 115 5.81 -6.88 -4.50
C ILE A 115 6.09 -7.58 -3.16
N VAL A 116 7.18 -7.21 -2.47
CA VAL A 116 7.50 -7.74 -1.14
C VAL A 116 6.49 -7.28 -0.10
N LEU A 117 6.04 -6.03 -0.16
CA LEU A 117 5.01 -5.50 0.74
C LEU A 117 3.65 -6.17 0.50
N ALA A 118 3.32 -6.47 -0.76
CA ALA A 118 2.14 -7.24 -1.12
C ALA A 118 2.18 -8.66 -0.55
N ALA A 119 3.30 -9.35 -0.72
CA ALA A 119 3.51 -10.67 -0.13
C ALA A 119 3.41 -10.63 1.41
N ALA A 120 3.99 -9.63 2.06
CA ALA A 120 3.87 -9.43 3.51
C ALA A 120 2.41 -9.22 3.93
N GLY A 121 1.66 -8.39 3.19
CA GLY A 121 0.23 -8.17 3.40
C GLY A 121 -0.58 -9.47 3.33
N LEU A 122 -0.29 -10.34 2.36
CA LEU A 122 -0.94 -11.65 2.24
C LEU A 122 -0.62 -12.57 3.43
N VAL A 123 0.62 -12.61 3.89
CA VAL A 123 1.00 -13.40 5.08
C VAL A 123 0.26 -12.92 6.33
N ILE A 124 0.18 -11.60 6.52
CA ILE A 124 -0.56 -11.00 7.65
C ILE A 124 -2.06 -11.31 7.53
N ALA A 125 -2.63 -11.18 6.33
CA ALA A 125 -4.02 -11.48 6.06
C ALA A 125 -4.35 -12.96 6.32
N ALA A 126 -3.51 -13.88 5.88
CA ALA A 126 -3.68 -15.31 6.14
C ALA A 126 -3.75 -15.61 7.64
N LYS A 127 -2.85 -15.03 8.46
CA LYS A 127 -2.90 -15.18 9.93
C LYS A 127 -4.18 -14.56 10.51
N ALA A 128 -4.55 -13.36 10.07
CA ALA A 128 -5.72 -12.64 10.60
C ALA A 128 -7.06 -13.30 10.23
N LEU A 129 -7.14 -13.93 9.06
CA LEU A 129 -8.32 -14.66 8.57
C LEU A 129 -8.40 -16.07 9.15
N ALA A 130 -7.28 -16.77 9.31
CA ALA A 130 -7.25 -18.10 9.94
C ALA A 130 -7.63 -18.06 11.44
N ALA A 131 -7.35 -16.95 12.13
CA ALA A 131 -7.78 -16.72 13.51
C ALA A 131 -9.30 -16.49 13.69
N ALA A 132 -10.08 -16.60 12.61
CA ALA A 132 -11.53 -16.46 12.61
C ALA A 132 -12.24 -17.83 12.53
N PRO A 133 -12.17 -18.72 13.53
CA PRO A 133 -13.05 -19.88 13.52
C PRO A 133 -14.49 -19.39 13.70
N LEU A 134 -15.38 -20.03 12.93
CA LEU A 134 -16.84 -19.93 12.92
C LEU A 134 -17.43 -19.73 14.34
N LYS A 135 -17.55 -18.48 14.79
CA LYS A 135 -18.32 -18.14 16.01
C LYS A 135 -19.84 -18.13 15.75
N GLY A 136 -20.28 -18.52 14.56
CA GLY A 136 -21.67 -18.35 14.09
C GLY A 136 -22.48 -19.63 13.81
N LEU A 137 -21.97 -20.83 14.14
CA LEU A 137 -22.71 -22.09 13.93
C LEU A 137 -22.76 -22.93 15.21
N ARG A 138 -23.29 -22.32 16.27
CA ARG A 138 -23.92 -23.05 17.37
C ARG A 138 -25.36 -22.55 17.47
N VAL A 139 -26.22 -23.18 16.67
CA VAL A 139 -27.68 -23.20 16.89
C VAL A 139 -27.99 -24.63 17.33
#